data_AF-A0A2T7KFX3-F1
#
_entry.id   AF-A0A2T7KFX3-F1
#
_cell.length_a   1.000
_cell.length_b   1.000
_cell.length_c   1.000
_cell.angle_alpha   90.00
_cell.angle_beta   90.00
_cell.angle_gamma   90.00
#
_symmetry.space_group_name_H-M   'P 1'
#
loop_
_entity.id
_entity.type
_entity.pdbx_description
1 polymer ?
#
loop_
_entity_poly.entity_id
_entity_poly.type
_entity_poly.pdbx_seq_one_letter_code
_entity_poly.pdbx_strand_id
1 'polypeptide(L)'
;MLRSEEIDTLAAFAADYDEAGARTFGCLLYSLDKRESATYWWRFAAGAGDPLAAHLLAAHHAATGPTADSRAWVAFSLMLGFRPDQHVPQPIRQRTELADAYSREIPMRDEARLFLRRQNLPHGLASR
;
A
#
# COMPACT_ATOMS: atom_id res chain seq x y z
N MET A 1 -0.46 24.31 28.20
CA MET A 1 -0.39 22.96 28.80
C MET A 1 -1.78 22.36 28.69
N LEU A 2 -1.92 21.18 28.06
CA LEU A 2 -3.20 20.47 28.01
C LEU A 2 -3.67 20.19 29.44
N ARG A 3 -4.98 20.27 29.67
CA ARG A 3 -5.57 19.97 30.99
C ARG A 3 -5.58 18.46 31.22
N SER A 4 -5.48 18.01 32.47
CA SER A 4 -5.45 16.57 32.81
C SER A 4 -6.66 15.80 32.22
N GLU A 5 -7.83 16.45 32.21
CA GLU A 5 -9.07 15.91 31.63
C GLU A 5 -8.97 15.64 30.11
N GLU A 6 -8.23 16.47 29.37
CA GLU A 6 -8.00 16.32 27.92
C GLU A 6 -7.00 15.20 27.63
N ILE A 7 -6.06 14.96 28.53
CA ILE A 7 -5.08 13.88 28.44
C ILE A 7 -5.77 12.53 28.68
N ASP A 8 -6.64 12.45 29.69
CA ASP A 8 -7.38 11.22 30.02
C ASP A 8 -8.38 10.85 28.91
N THR A 9 -9.04 11.84 28.30
CA THR A 9 -9.93 11.61 27.14
C THR A 9 -9.16 11.17 25.90
N LEU A 10 -7.97 11.73 25.64
CA LEU A 10 -7.11 11.25 24.56
C LEU A 10 -6.66 9.80 24.80
N ALA A 11 -6.31 9.45 26.03
CA ALA A 11 -5.89 8.11 26.40
C ALA A 11 -7.02 7.08 26.26
N ALA A 12 -8.25 7.44 26.65
CA ALA A 12 -9.43 6.59 26.45
C ALA A 12 -9.73 6.37 24.96
N PHE A 13 -9.68 7.44 24.14
CA PHE A 13 -9.81 7.30 22.70
C PHE A 13 -8.71 6.41 22.10
N ALA A 14 -7.48 6.55 22.59
CA ALA A 14 -6.34 5.74 22.15
C ALA A 14 -6.47 4.25 22.49
N ALA A 15 -7.21 3.92 23.56
CA ALA A 15 -7.44 2.54 23.98
C ALA A 15 -8.54 1.85 23.15
N ASP A 16 -9.49 2.61 22.61
CA ASP A 16 -10.70 2.07 21.96
C ASP A 16 -10.69 2.17 20.43
N TYR A 17 -9.76 2.90 19.80
CA TYR A 17 -9.68 2.92 18.34
C TYR A 17 -9.10 1.62 17.79
N ASP A 18 -9.55 1.23 16.59
CA ASP A 18 -9.03 0.08 15.84
C ASP A 18 -8.40 0.55 14.53
N GLU A 19 -7.07 0.61 14.50
CA GLU A 19 -6.29 1.02 13.34
C GLU A 19 -6.46 0.04 12.17
N ALA A 20 -6.57 -1.26 12.47
CA ALA A 20 -6.80 -2.29 11.46
C ALA A 20 -8.20 -2.17 10.84
N GLY A 21 -9.20 -1.83 11.65
CA GLY A 21 -10.57 -1.50 11.24
C GLY A 21 -10.60 -0.28 10.32
N ALA A 22 -9.96 0.82 10.73
CA ALA A 22 -9.82 2.03 9.92
C ALA A 22 -9.12 1.75 8.57
N ARG A 23 -8.04 0.98 8.58
CA ARG A 23 -7.35 0.53 7.36
C ARG A 23 -8.28 -0.26 6.44
N THR A 24 -9.02 -1.22 6.99
CA THR A 24 -9.93 -2.09 6.23
C THR A 24 -11.07 -1.28 5.62
N PHE A 25 -11.64 -0.34 6.37
CA PHE A 25 -12.64 0.59 5.86
C PHE A 25 -12.09 1.47 4.74
N GLY A 26 -10.84 1.94 4.87
CA GLY A 26 -10.12 2.63 3.79
C GLY A 26 -10.03 1.78 2.51
N CYS A 27 -9.69 0.50 2.62
CA CYS A 27 -9.66 -0.43 1.48
C CYS A 27 -11.04 -0.62 0.82
N LEU A 28 -12.11 -0.69 1.61
CA LEU A 28 -13.48 -0.77 1.10
C LEU A 28 -13.83 0.49 0.30
N LEU A 29 -13.57 1.68 0.85
CA LEU A 29 -13.80 2.95 0.18
C LEU A 29 -12.98 3.08 -1.11
N TYR A 30 -11.73 2.61 -1.09
CA TYR A 30 -10.88 2.59 -2.28
C TYR A 30 -11.45 1.72 -3.39
N SER A 31 -12.03 0.57 -3.03
CA SER A 31 -12.71 -0.34 -3.96
C SER A 31 -13.98 0.25 -4.56
N LEU A 32 -14.61 1.21 -3.86
CA LEU A 32 -15.76 2.01 -4.31
C LEU A 32 -15.36 3.30 -5.04
N ASP A 33 -14.09 3.44 -5.42
CA ASP A 33 -13.47 4.62 -6.05
C ASP A 33 -13.59 5.92 -5.23
N LYS A 34 -13.86 5.82 -3.92
CA LYS A 34 -13.87 6.94 -2.97
C LYS A 34 -12.44 7.24 -2.48
N ARG A 35 -11.56 7.63 -3.40
CA ARG A 35 -10.11 7.77 -3.19
C ARG A 35 -9.74 8.74 -2.07
N GLU A 36 -10.34 9.92 -2.05
CA GLU A 36 -10.05 10.93 -1.03
C GLU A 36 -10.38 10.41 0.38
N SER A 37 -11.61 9.87 0.55
CA SER A 37 -12.04 9.26 1.81
C SER A 37 -11.17 8.06 2.20
N ALA A 38 -10.79 7.21 1.25
CA ALA A 38 -9.88 6.09 1.52
C ALA A 38 -8.53 6.57 2.07
N THR A 39 -7.93 7.58 1.44
CA THR A 39 -6.64 8.13 1.90
C THR A 39 -6.75 8.82 3.25
N TYR A 40 -7.89 9.42 3.60
CA TYR A 40 -8.13 9.95 4.94
C TYR A 40 -8.03 8.84 6.00
N TRP A 41 -8.74 7.73 5.79
CA TRP A 41 -8.73 6.60 6.73
C TRP A 41 -7.37 5.92 6.83
N TRP A 42 -6.63 5.81 5.72
CA TRP A 42 -5.27 5.30 5.78
C TRP A 42 -4.32 6.25 6.54
N ARG A 43 -4.49 7.58 6.44
CA ARG A 43 -3.70 8.53 7.23
C ARG A 43 -4.03 8.43 8.71
N PHE A 44 -5.30 8.27 9.05
CA PHE A 44 -5.75 8.03 10.43
C PHE A 44 -5.11 6.75 11.00
N ALA A 45 -5.26 5.62 10.30
CA ALA A 45 -4.69 4.34 10.73
C ALA A 45 -3.15 4.39 10.84
N ALA A 46 -2.47 5.03 9.89
CA ALA A 46 -1.03 5.21 9.94
C ALA A 46 -0.58 6.08 11.13
N GLY A 47 -1.32 7.15 11.43
CA GLY A 47 -1.08 7.99 12.62
C GLY A 47 -1.32 7.25 13.94
N ALA A 48 -2.21 6.26 13.91
CA ALA A 48 -2.48 5.31 14.98
C ALA A 48 -1.46 4.15 15.06
N GLY A 49 -0.47 4.10 14.17
CA GLY A 49 0.62 3.12 14.23
C GLY A 49 0.46 1.92 13.30
N ASP A 50 -0.51 1.91 12.38
CA ASP A 50 -0.67 0.83 11.40
C ASP A 50 0.39 0.94 10.27
N PRO A 51 1.37 0.01 10.21
CA PRO A 51 2.42 0.06 9.21
C PRO A 51 1.91 -0.23 7.78
N LEU A 52 0.86 -1.05 7.64
CA LEU A 52 0.28 -1.40 6.34
C LEU A 52 -0.50 -0.22 5.78
N ALA A 53 -1.21 0.54 6.61
CA ALA A 53 -1.92 1.75 6.17
C ALA A 53 -0.95 2.81 5.60
N ALA A 54 0.20 3.02 6.25
CA ALA A 54 1.26 3.88 5.74
C ALA A 54 1.81 3.38 4.39
N HIS A 55 1.99 2.07 4.24
CA HIS A 55 2.40 1.47 2.96
C HIS A 55 1.36 1.65 1.85
N LEU A 56 0.07 1.51 2.15
CA LEU A 56 -1.02 1.73 1.19
C LEU A 56 -1.04 3.18 0.68
N LEU A 57 -0.77 4.17 1.54
CA LEU A 57 -0.61 5.56 1.13
C LEU A 57 0.59 5.75 0.18
N ALA A 58 1.73 5.13 0.50
CA ALA A 58 2.90 5.18 -0.36
C ALA A 58 2.61 4.61 -1.76
N ALA A 59 1.92 3.46 -1.81
CA ALA A 59 1.50 2.81 -3.05
C ALA A 59 0.49 3.65 -3.83
N HIS A 60 -0.49 4.26 -3.15
CA HIS A 60 -1.44 5.18 -3.77
C HIS A 60 -0.75 6.37 -4.42
N HIS A 61 0.14 7.05 -3.68
CA HIS A 61 0.90 8.17 -4.22
C HIS A 61 1.77 7.75 -5.40
N ALA A 62 2.47 6.60 -5.32
CA ALA A 62 3.26 6.08 -6.44
C ALA A 62 2.42 5.82 -7.70
N ALA A 63 1.20 5.30 -7.55
CA ALA A 63 0.28 5.05 -8.66
C ALA A 63 -0.27 6.34 -9.28
N THR A 64 -0.46 7.40 -8.49
CA THR A 64 -0.88 8.72 -9.00
C THR A 64 0.26 9.55 -9.59
N GLY A 65 1.51 9.19 -9.30
CA GLY A 65 2.72 9.86 -9.77
C GLY A 65 3.81 9.86 -8.68
N PRO A 66 5.06 9.46 -8.96
CA PRO A 66 6.11 9.44 -7.94
C PRO A 66 6.40 10.83 -7.35
N THR A 67 5.84 11.13 -6.19
CA THR A 67 6.04 12.40 -5.46
C THR A 67 6.99 12.22 -4.27
N ALA A 68 7.43 13.35 -3.70
CA ALA A 68 8.14 13.34 -2.41
C ALA A 68 7.32 12.65 -1.31
N ASP A 69 5.99 12.77 -1.35
CA ASP A 69 5.08 12.15 -0.39
C ASP A 69 5.16 10.63 -0.42
N SER A 70 5.28 10.01 -1.61
CA SER A 70 5.44 8.55 -1.71
C SER A 70 6.65 8.08 -0.93
N ARG A 71 7.80 8.76 -1.05
CA ARG A 71 9.02 8.40 -0.31
C ARG A 71 8.88 8.63 1.20
N ALA A 72 8.21 9.72 1.60
CA ALA A 72 7.95 9.99 3.01
C ALA A 72 7.08 8.89 3.65
N TRP A 73 6.02 8.46 2.96
CA TRP A 73 5.16 7.37 3.44
C TRP A 73 5.85 6.01 3.45
N VAL A 74 6.74 5.72 2.49
CA VAL A 74 7.61 4.53 2.56
C VAL A 74 8.47 4.58 3.83
N ALA A 75 9.19 5.68 4.06
CA ALA A 75 10.04 5.82 5.25
C ALA A 75 9.22 5.68 6.54
N PHE A 76 8.04 6.30 6.60
CA PHE A 76 7.15 6.20 7.75
C PHE A 76 6.64 4.78 7.98
N SER A 77 6.24 4.06 6.93
CA SER A 77 5.82 2.65 7.05
C SER A 77 6.94 1.76 7.61
N LEU A 78 8.19 1.98 7.17
CA LEU A 78 9.35 1.23 7.66
C LEU A 78 9.65 1.55 9.13
N MET A 79 9.48 2.80 9.54
CA MET A 79 9.62 3.22 10.94
C MET A 79 8.58 2.55 11.85
N LEU A 80 7.36 2.34 11.34
CA LEU A 80 6.31 1.59 12.03
C LEU A 80 6.51 0.07 12.00
N GLY A 81 7.60 -0.43 11.40
CA GLY A 81 7.90 -1.86 11.33
C GLY A 81 7.16 -2.58 10.21
N PHE A 82 6.83 -1.90 9.11
CA PHE A 82 6.25 -2.55 7.94
C PHE A 82 7.18 -3.64 7.39
N ARG A 83 6.62 -4.84 7.26
CA ARG A 83 7.29 -6.02 6.71
C ARG A 83 6.35 -6.70 5.71
N PRO A 84 6.70 -6.76 4.41
CA PRO A 84 5.80 -7.28 3.38
C PRO A 84 5.31 -8.70 3.65
N ASP A 85 6.20 -9.55 4.15
CA ASP A 85 5.96 -10.96 4.51
C ASP A 85 4.93 -11.14 5.64
N GLN A 86 4.81 -10.16 6.52
CA GLN A 86 3.90 -10.19 7.67
C GLN A 86 2.61 -9.41 7.43
N HIS A 87 2.69 -8.30 6.70
CA HIS A 87 1.62 -7.31 6.63
C HIS A 87 0.85 -7.34 5.32
N VAL A 88 1.48 -7.70 4.20
CA VAL A 88 0.75 -7.74 2.93
C VAL A 88 -0.12 -9.01 2.92
N PRO A 89 -1.44 -8.89 2.73
CA PRO A 89 -2.29 -10.07 2.63
C PRO A 89 -1.80 -10.91 1.45
N GLN A 90 -1.58 -12.20 1.70
CA GLN A 90 -1.20 -13.10 0.63
C GLN A 90 -2.34 -13.16 -0.38
N PRO A 91 -2.09 -12.83 -1.66
CA PRO A 91 -3.12 -12.95 -2.67
C PRO A 91 -3.58 -14.39 -2.68
N ILE A 92 -4.88 -14.62 -2.48
CA ILE A 92 -5.48 -15.93 -2.66
C ILE A 92 -5.31 -16.26 -4.14
N ARG A 93 -4.23 -16.98 -4.48
CA ARG A 93 -4.05 -17.56 -5.80
C ARG A 93 -5.05 -18.69 -5.92
N GLN A 94 -6.29 -18.36 -6.28
CA GLN A 94 -7.17 -19.35 -6.87
C GLN A 94 -6.44 -19.87 -8.10
N ARG A 95 -5.94 -21.10 -7.99
CA ARG A 95 -5.19 -21.89 -8.98
C ARG A 95 -5.29 -21.29 -10.38
N THR A 96 -4.34 -20.41 -10.71
CA THR A 96 -4.19 -19.87 -12.05
C THR A 96 -3.24 -20.80 -12.79
N GLU A 97 -3.67 -22.05 -12.97
CA GLU A 97 -3.22 -22.77 -14.16
C GLU A 97 -3.82 -21.95 -15.31
N LEU A 98 -3.01 -21.09 -15.91
CA LEU A 98 -3.33 -20.54 -17.23
C LEU A 98 -3.66 -21.76 -18.07
N ALA A 99 -4.91 -21.86 -18.56
CA ALA A 99 -5.27 -22.95 -19.46
C ALA A 99 -4.20 -23.01 -20.56
N ASP A 100 -3.75 -24.20 -20.95
CA ASP A 100 -2.57 -24.37 -21.84
C ASP A 100 -2.65 -23.52 -23.13
N ALA A 101 -3.85 -23.18 -23.57
CA ALA A 101 -4.08 -22.25 -24.70
C ALA A 101 -3.57 -20.81 -24.47
N TYR A 102 -3.42 -20.38 -23.21
CA TYR A 102 -2.99 -19.05 -22.79
C TYR A 102 -1.60 -19.04 -22.12
N SER A 103 -0.98 -20.20 -21.89
CA SER A 103 0.42 -20.29 -21.46
C SER A 103 1.35 -20.12 -22.68
N ARG A 104 1.59 -18.87 -23.09
CA ARG A 104 2.72 -18.62 -23.99
C ARG A 104 4.00 -18.63 -23.19
N GLU A 105 4.89 -19.58 -23.50
CA GLU A 105 6.29 -19.49 -23.11
C GLU A 105 6.83 -18.17 -23.63
N ILE A 106 7.17 -17.26 -22.72
CA ILE A 106 7.91 -16.06 -23.08
C ILE A 106 9.33 -16.54 -23.40
N PRO A 107 9.81 -16.46 -24.65
CA PRO A 107 11.18 -16.82 -24.94
C PRO A 107 12.08 -15.86 -24.15
N MET A 108 12.71 -16.38 -23.09
CA MET A 108 13.58 -15.63 -22.21
C MET A 108 14.88 -15.29 -22.93
N ARG A 109 14.80 -14.30 -23.82
CA ARG A 109 15.96 -13.65 -24.42
C ARG A 109 16.61 -12.73 -23.41
N ASP A 110 17.89 -12.43 -23.61
CA ASP A 110 18.68 -11.62 -22.68
C ASP A 110 18.07 -10.23 -22.42
N GLU A 111 17.34 -9.69 -23.38
CA GLU A 111 16.58 -8.44 -23.27
C GLU A 111 15.44 -8.52 -22.23
N ALA A 112 14.70 -9.65 -22.18
CA ALA A 112 13.64 -9.86 -21.19
C ALA A 112 14.21 -10.01 -19.78
N ARG A 113 15.39 -10.63 -19.64
CA ARG A 113 16.12 -10.72 -18.37
C ARG A 113 16.70 -9.38 -17.91
N LEU A 114 17.10 -8.52 -18.85
CA LEU A 114 17.52 -7.15 -18.57
C LEU A 114 16.34 -6.27 -18.16
N PHE A 115 15.18 -6.47 -18.79
CA PHE A 115 13.93 -5.78 -18.47
C PHE A 115 13.43 -6.12 -17.06
N LEU A 116 13.36 -7.40 -16.69
CA LEU A 116 12.94 -7.83 -15.36
C LEU A 116 13.90 -7.39 -14.24
N ARG A 117 15.17 -7.11 -14.57
CA ARG A 117 16.16 -6.57 -13.63
C ARG A 117 16.15 -5.05 -13.50
N ARG A 118 15.53 -4.31 -14.43
CA ARG A 118 15.46 -2.85 -14.37
C ARG A 118 14.14 -2.38 -13.77
N GLN A 119 14.21 -1.44 -12.83
CA GLN A 119 13.04 -0.81 -12.19
C GLN A 119 12.25 0.13 -13.11
N ASN A 120 12.72 0.42 -14.34
CA ASN A 120 12.06 1.34 -15.27
C ASN A 120 11.90 0.73 -16.66
N LEU A 121 10.68 0.87 -17.21
CA LEU A 121 10.29 0.43 -18.55
C LEU A 121 11.09 1.23 -19.60
N PRO A 122 11.89 0.58 -20.48
CA PRO A 122 12.60 1.29 -21.54
C PRO A 122 11.60 1.93 -22.51
N HIS A 123 11.87 3.19 -22.86
CA HIS A 123 10.95 4.06 -23.63
C HIS A 123 10.49 3.50 -24.98
N GLY A 124 11.23 2.54 -25.56
CA GLY A 124 10.85 1.88 -26.82
C GLY A 124 9.67 0.91 -26.73
N LEU A 125 9.24 0.52 -25.52
CA LEU A 125 8.07 -0.36 -25.31
C LEU A 125 6.80 0.41 -24.91
N ALA A 126 6.88 1.72 -24.68
CA ALA A 126 5.77 2.56 -24.26
C ALA A 126 5.01 3.21 -25.43
N SER A 127 5.44 2.96 -26.67
CA SER A 127 4.84 3.54 -27.87
C SER A 127 4.46 2.45 -28.87
N ARG A 128 3.17 2.11 -28.91
CA ARG A 128 2.47 1.61 -30.09
C ARG A 128 0.97 1.88 -29.99
#